data_AF-M5RD20-F1
#
_entry.id   AF-M5RD20-F1
#
_cell.length_a   1.000
_cell.length_b   1.000
_cell.length_c   1.000
_cell.angle_alpha   90.00
_cell.angle_beta   90.00
_cell.angle_gamma   90.00
#
_symmetry.space_group_name_H-M   'P 1'
#
loop_
_entity.id
_entity.type
_entity.pdbx_description
1 polymer ?
#
loop_
_entity_poly.entity_id
_entity_poly.type
_entity_poly.pdbx_seq_one_letter_code
_entity_poly.pdbx_strand_id
1 'polypeptide(L)'
;MMTSSFRDAFAELEQIAAAKRTAIMCSESVFWRCHRRLVSDYTVASSGTVHHIFPDGKIRPHTLTSEAVIKDSGDSPQVIYPA
;
A
#
# COMPACT_ATOMS: atom_id res chain seq x y z
N MET A 1 -2.34 -10.45 3.24
CA MET A 1 -1.19 -9.66 3.77
C MET A 1 -0.26 -10.48 4.66
N MET A 2 -0.75 -11.35 5.55
CA MET A 2 0.12 -12.10 6.47
C MET A 2 0.81 -13.34 5.86
N THR A 3 0.63 -13.61 4.57
CA THR A 3 1.24 -14.76 3.88
C THR A 3 2.64 -14.42 3.36
N SER A 4 3.49 -15.43 3.16
CA SER A 4 4.79 -15.26 2.49
C SER A 4 4.61 -14.72 1.07
N SER A 5 3.68 -15.30 0.30
CA SER A 5 3.40 -14.88 -1.07
C SER A 5 3.08 -13.38 -1.21
N PHE A 6 2.37 -12.80 -0.24
CA PHE A 6 2.11 -11.37 -0.25
C PHE A 6 3.38 -10.56 0.01
N ARG A 7 4.19 -10.97 0.99
CA ARG A 7 5.44 -10.29 1.33
C ARG A 7 6.43 -10.33 0.17
N ASP A 8 6.57 -11.47 -0.48
CA ASP A 8 7.48 -11.65 -1.62
C ASP A 8 7.06 -10.76 -2.80
N ALA A 9 5.77 -10.77 -3.16
CA ALA A 9 5.24 -9.91 -4.22
C ALA A 9 5.32 -8.41 -3.87
N PHE A 10 5.16 -8.06 -2.59
CA PHE A 10 5.29 -6.68 -2.14
C PHE A 10 6.75 -6.20 -2.21
N ALA A 11 7.72 -7.04 -1.82
CA ALA A 11 9.13 -6.73 -1.95
C ALA A 11 9.54 -6.52 -3.42
N GLU A 12 9.01 -7.34 -4.34
CA GLU A 12 9.21 -7.15 -5.79
C GLU A 12 8.66 -5.79 -6.24
N LEU A 13 7.45 -5.45 -5.81
CA LEU A 13 6.83 -4.15 -6.10
C LEU A 13 7.67 -2.98 -5.55
N GLU A 14 8.21 -3.09 -4.34
CA GLU A 14 9.11 -2.07 -3.76
C GLU A 14 10.37 -1.89 -4.59
N GLN A 15 10.99 -2.98 -5.06
CA GLN A 15 12.16 -2.90 -5.96
C GLN A 15 11.82 -2.19 -7.27
N ILE A 16 10.66 -2.49 -7.86
CA ILE A 16 10.17 -1.83 -9.08
C ILE A 16 9.96 -0.33 -8.82
N ALA A 17 9.33 0.02 -7.71
CA ALA A 17 9.05 1.41 -7.33
C ALA A 17 10.32 2.21 -7.00
N ALA A 18 11.35 1.56 -6.43
CA ALA A 18 12.65 2.17 -6.18
C ALA A 18 13.43 2.43 -7.48
N ALA A 19 13.28 1.57 -8.48
CA ALA A 19 13.98 1.70 -9.76
C ALA A 19 13.33 2.70 -10.72
N LYS A 20 12.00 2.86 -10.68
CA LYS A 20 11.26 3.74 -11.60
C LYS A 20 9.92 4.20 -11.03
N ARG A 21 9.43 5.33 -11.59
CA ARG A 21 8.06 5.81 -11.34
C ARG A 21 7.05 4.71 -11.68
N THR A 22 6.32 4.28 -10.66
CA THR A 22 5.43 3.11 -10.74
C THR A 22 4.02 3.51 -10.34
N ALA A 23 3.03 3.05 -11.11
CA ALA A 23 1.62 3.22 -10.81
C ALA A 23 0.96 1.85 -10.70
N ILE A 24 0.17 1.65 -9.65
CA ILE A 24 -0.62 0.44 -9.41
C ILE A 24 -2.08 0.76 -9.69
N MET A 25 -2.71 -0.02 -10.56
CA MET A 25 -4.11 0.16 -10.95
C MET A 25 -4.94 -1.07 -10.55
N CYS A 26 -6.23 -0.85 -10.33
CA CYS A 26 -7.22 -1.89 -10.09
C CYS A 26 -8.47 -1.56 -10.91
N SER A 27 -9.41 -2.51 -11.03
CA SER A 27 -10.64 -2.30 -11.82
C SER A 27 -11.62 -1.33 -11.17
N GLU A 28 -11.54 -1.11 -9.86
CA GLU A 28 -12.40 -0.19 -9.13
C GLU A 28 -11.94 1.26 -9.27
N SER A 29 -12.91 2.17 -9.39
CA SER A 29 -12.65 3.60 -9.60
C SER A 29 -11.93 4.27 -8.42
N VAL A 30 -12.18 3.81 -7.19
CA VAL A 30 -11.70 4.48 -5.95
C VAL A 30 -10.92 3.52 -5.07
N PHE A 31 -9.82 3.99 -4.46
CA PHE A 31 -8.88 3.12 -3.75
C PHE A 31 -9.47 2.50 -2.48
N TRP A 32 -10.34 3.21 -1.78
CA TRP A 32 -10.92 2.75 -0.51
C TRP A 32 -11.95 1.62 -0.65
N ARG A 33 -12.30 1.25 -1.88
CA ARG A 33 -13.21 0.13 -2.17
C ARG A 33 -12.50 -1.10 -2.72
N CYS A 34 -11.18 -1.06 -2.86
CA CYS A 34 -10.43 -2.18 -3.43
C CYS A 34 -9.16 -2.51 -2.64
N HIS A 35 -8.53 -3.62 -3.01
CA HIS A 35 -7.36 -4.14 -2.30
C HIS A 35 -6.13 -3.24 -2.41
N ARG A 36 -6.08 -2.29 -3.36
CA ARG A 36 -4.96 -1.35 -3.46
C ARG A 36 -4.85 -0.42 -2.25
N ARG A 37 -5.94 -0.22 -1.49
CA ARG A 37 -5.88 0.42 -0.16
C ARG A 37 -4.86 -0.30 0.72
N LEU A 38 -4.96 -1.62 0.79
CA LEU A 38 -4.13 -2.47 1.65
C LEU A 38 -2.65 -2.42 1.24
N VAL A 39 -2.38 -2.43 -0.07
CA VAL A 39 -1.01 -2.25 -0.60
C VAL A 39 -0.47 -0.86 -0.25
N SER A 40 -1.31 0.18 -0.35
CA SER A 40 -0.93 1.55 -0.02
C SER A 40 -0.59 1.71 1.46
N ASP A 41 -1.40 1.11 2.35
CA ASP A 41 -1.16 1.08 3.80
C ASP A 41 0.18 0.43 4.11
N TYR A 42 0.49 -0.69 3.44
CA TYR A 42 1.76 -1.39 3.59
C TYR A 42 2.94 -0.53 3.12
N THR A 43 2.82 0.16 1.98
CA THR A 43 3.86 1.06 1.48
C THR A 43 4.16 2.21 2.43
N VAL A 44 3.14 2.89 2.97
CA VAL A 44 3.37 3.98 3.92
C VAL A 44 3.90 3.49 5.27
N ALA A 45 3.50 2.27 5.69
CA ALA A 45 4.08 1.63 6.87
C ALA A 45 5.57 1.27 6.67
N SER A 46 5.98 0.92 5.45
CA SER A 46 7.38 0.67 5.05
C SER A 46 8.18 1.95 4.75
N SER A 47 7.74 3.13 5.24
CA SER A 47 8.37 4.44 4.97
C SER A 47 8.34 4.90 3.49
N GLY A 48 7.58 4.22 2.63
CA GLY A 48 7.32 4.64 1.27
C GLY A 48 6.28 5.76 1.18
N THR A 49 6.09 6.30 -0.02
CA THR A 49 5.05 7.30 -0.29
C THR A 49 4.09 6.82 -1.36
N VAL A 50 2.80 7.11 -1.19
CA VAL A 50 1.75 6.76 -2.16
C VAL A 50 0.90 7.98 -2.43
N HIS A 51 0.60 8.20 -3.70
CA HIS A 51 -0.27 9.27 -4.17
C HIS A 51 -1.40 8.69 -5.00
N HIS A 52 -2.64 8.96 -4.59
CA HIS A 52 -3.85 8.55 -5.29
C HIS A 52 -4.19 9.54 -6.40
N ILE A 53 -4.29 9.03 -7.63
CA ILE A 53 -4.72 9.80 -8.80
C ILE A 53 -6.24 9.62 -8.94
N PHE A 54 -6.98 10.71 -8.79
CA PHE A 54 -8.44 10.71 -8.87
C PHE A 54 -8.94 11.04 -10.29
N PRO A 55 -10.17 10.62 -10.65
CA PRO A 55 -10.76 10.92 -11.96
C PRO A 55 -10.87 12.42 -12.28
N ASP A 56 -10.95 13.27 -11.25
CA ASP A 56 -11.00 14.73 -11.39
C ASP A 56 -9.60 15.37 -11.58
N GLY A 57 -8.56 14.55 -11.78
CA GLY A 57 -7.18 14.99 -11.95
C GLY A 57 -6.47 15.35 -10.64
N LYS A 58 -7.16 15.33 -9.49
CA LYS A 58 -6.52 15.62 -8.22
C LYS A 58 -5.61 14.47 -7.79
N ILE A 59 -4.50 14.84 -7.18
CA ILE A 59 -3.56 13.91 -6.55
C ILE A 59 -3.65 14.12 -5.05
N ARG A 60 -3.83 13.04 -4.28
CA ARG A 60 -3.85 13.11 -2.81
C ARG A 60 -2.90 12.09 -2.20
N PRO A 61 -2.10 12.45 -1.19
CA PRO A 61 -1.28 11.46 -0.50
C PRO A 61 -2.17 10.41 0.17
N HIS A 62 -1.70 9.18 0.20
CA HIS A 62 -2.30 8.17 1.06
C HIS A 62 -1.84 8.42 2.49
N THR A 63 -2.78 8.42 3.41
CA THR A 63 -2.53 8.30 4.84
C THR A 63 -2.91 6.91 5.28
N LEU A 64 -2.19 6.38 6.26
CA LEU A 64 -2.52 5.10 6.88
C LEU A 64 -4.02 5.08 7.23
N THR A 65 -4.70 4.06 6.73
CA THR A 65 -6.12 3.83 6.95
C THR A 65 -6.40 3.77 8.46
N SER A 66 -7.53 4.34 8.91
CA SER A 66 -7.86 4.46 10.32
C SER A 66 -7.92 3.12 11.07
N GLU A 67 -8.31 2.05 10.39
CA GLU A 67 -8.37 0.69 10.95
C GLU A 67 -7.02 -0.06 10.90
N ALA A 68 -6.01 0.50 10.21
CA ALA A 68 -4.72 -0.16 10.04
C ALA A 68 -3.85 0.04 11.29
N VAL A 69 -3.39 -1.08 11.84
CA VAL A 69 -2.46 -1.12 12.96
C VAL A 69 -1.14 -1.70 12.48
N ILE A 70 -0.06 -0.93 12.68
CA ILE A 70 1.30 -1.39 12.41
C ILE A 70 1.77 -2.17 13.64
N LYS A 71 2.03 -3.47 13.46
CA LYS A 71 2.79 -4.29 14.40
C LYS A 71 4.24 -4.29 13.99
N ASP A 72 5.10 -3.91 14.92
CA ASP A 72 6.53 -4.04 14.74
C ASP A 72 6.88 -5.54 14.76
N SER A 73 7.55 -6.01 13.72
CA SER A 73 7.84 -7.44 13.53
C SER A 73 9.17 -7.58 12.80
N GLY A 74 10.25 -7.06 13.39
CA GLY A 74 11.60 -7.19 12.86
C GLY A 74 11.80 -6.42 11.55
N ASP A 75 12.48 -7.03 10.58
CA ASP A 75 12.96 -6.38 9.35
C ASP A 75 11.87 -5.80 8.42
N SER A 76 10.58 -6.03 8.68
CA SER A 76 9.49 -5.46 7.87
C SER A 76 8.23 -5.20 8.70
N PRO A 77 7.50 -4.10 8.44
CA PRO A 77 6.27 -3.79 9.16
C PRO A 77 5.19 -4.84 8.84
N GLN A 78 4.41 -5.21 9.86
CA GLN A 78 3.16 -5.96 9.67
C GLN A 78 1.97 -5.04 9.83
N VAL A 79 1.20 -4.85 8.76
CA VAL A 79 -0.08 -4.12 8.83
C VAL A 79 -1.23 -5.10 9.04
N ILE A 80 -1.96 -4.91 10.14
CA ILE A 80 -3.16 -5.68 10.48
C ILE A 80 -4.39 -4.77 10.58
N TYR A 81 -5.58 -5.36 10.46
CA TYR A 81 -6.86 -4.65 10.53
C TYR A 81 -7.73 -5.37 11.54
N PRO A 82 -7.71 -4.96 12.82
CA PRO A 82 -8.56 -5.53 13.85
C PRO A 82 -10.05 -5.34 13.51
N ALA A 83 -10.87 -6.32 13.89
CA ALA A 83 -12.32 -6.24 13.78
C ALA A 83 -12.94 -5.34 14.87
#